data_AF-A0A9E5XU53-F1
#
_entry.id   AF-A0A9E5XU53-F1
#
_cell.length_a   1.000
_cell.length_b   1.000
_cell.length_c   1.000
_cell.angle_alpha   90.00
_cell.angle_beta   90.00
_cell.angle_gamma   90.00
#
_symmetry.space_group_name_H-M   'P 1'
#
loop_
_entity.id
_entity.type
_entity.pdbx_description
1 polymer ?
#
loop_
_entity_poly.entity_id
_entity_poly.type
_entity_poly.pdbx_seq_one_letter_code
_entity_poly.pdbx_strand_id
1 'polypeptide(L)'
;MKKLNLKHIFNYIFYMAYIKDEKRWAGSPVLAGILDVSLTVNLYLFIISFVLVIMGFDLYEEKNILIPVVLAIGTIVAFINYLIYGYKKKYLKIIEKYKNEDSETRKKNRLIVTLFIIFSLLVMAVLFVVSVILYRQRHGIVGHF
;
A
#
# COMPACT_ATOMS: atom_id res chain seq x y z
N MET A 1 2.83 15.71 21.36
CA MET A 1 2.39 14.88 20.19
C MET A 1 3.54 13.98 19.76
N LYS A 2 3.38 12.65 19.77
CA LYS A 2 4.39 11.75 19.17
C LYS A 2 4.49 12.05 17.67
N LYS A 3 5.71 12.26 17.17
CA LYS A 3 6.01 12.55 15.77
C LYS A 3 5.40 11.44 14.90
N LEU A 4 4.51 11.79 13.98
CA LEU A 4 3.93 10.84 13.05
C LEU A 4 5.06 10.29 12.19
N ASN A 5 5.37 9.00 12.34
CA ASN A 5 6.43 8.33 11.59
C ASN A 5 5.77 7.29 10.69
N LEU A 6 6.27 7.12 9.46
CA LEU A 6 5.83 6.07 8.53
C LEU A 6 5.74 4.70 9.21
N LYS A 7 6.71 4.36 10.08
CA LYS A 7 6.67 3.12 10.87
C LYS A 7 5.41 2.99 11.74
N HIS A 8 4.94 4.10 12.32
CA HIS A 8 3.70 4.10 13.09
C HIS A 8 2.49 3.86 12.18
N ILE A 9 2.43 4.50 11.01
CA ILE A 9 1.36 4.31 10.02
C ILE A 9 1.28 2.85 9.59
N PHE A 10 2.38 2.27 9.12
CA PHE A 10 2.40 0.87 8.66
C PHE A 10 2.07 -0.13 9.77
N ASN A 11 2.60 0.07 10.98
CA ASN A 11 2.24 -0.79 12.11
C ASN A 11 0.76 -0.68 12.48
N TYR A 12 0.16 0.50 12.30
CA TYR A 12 -1.25 0.71 12.60
C TYR A 12 -2.17 0.17 11.49
N ILE A 13 -1.73 0.22 10.21
CA ILE A 13 -2.38 -0.51 9.10
C ILE A 13 -2.42 -2.00 9.42
N PHE A 14 -1.26 -2.59 9.76
CA PHE A 14 -1.16 -3.99 10.18
C PHE A 14 -2.14 -4.30 11.32
N TYR A 15 -2.14 -3.48 12.38
CA TYR A 15 -2.98 -3.68 13.55
C TYR A 15 -4.48 -3.60 13.22
N MET A 16 -4.90 -2.63 12.42
CA MET A 16 -6.29 -2.50 11.99
C MET A 16 -6.77 -3.70 11.18
N ALA A 17 -5.95 -4.19 10.26
CA ALA A 17 -6.22 -5.37 9.46
C ALA A 17 -6.32 -6.62 10.34
N TYR A 18 -5.35 -6.82 11.24
CA TYR A 18 -5.33 -7.91 12.20
C TYR A 18 -6.62 -7.95 13.04
N ILE A 19 -6.99 -6.84 13.69
CA ILE A 19 -8.18 -6.80 14.56
C ILE A 19 -9.48 -6.98 13.76
N LYS A 20 -9.53 -6.48 12.51
CA LYS A 20 -10.69 -6.65 11.65
C LYS A 20 -10.91 -8.12 11.28
N ASP A 21 -9.84 -8.84 10.98
CA ASP A 21 -9.89 -10.25 10.57
C ASP A 21 -10.12 -11.18 11.77
N GLU A 22 -9.45 -10.92 12.90
CA GLU A 22 -9.64 -11.62 14.17
C GLU A 22 -11.10 -11.55 14.64
N LYS A 23 -11.75 -10.38 14.52
CA LYS A 23 -13.17 -10.21 14.84
C LYS A 23 -14.13 -10.93 13.89
N ARG A 24 -13.70 -11.20 12.66
CA ARG A 24 -14.50 -11.89 11.65
C ARG A 24 -14.38 -13.41 11.75
N TRP A 25 -13.57 -13.92 12.68
CA TRP A 25 -13.25 -15.36 12.78
C TRP A 25 -12.75 -15.93 11.45
N ALA A 26 -12.17 -15.06 10.61
CA ALA A 26 -11.70 -15.40 9.29
C ALA A 26 -10.22 -15.79 9.37
N GLY A 27 -9.82 -16.71 8.49
CA GLY A 27 -8.44 -17.01 8.09
C GLY A 27 -7.33 -16.80 9.15
N SER A 28 -6.22 -16.22 8.69
CA SER A 28 -5.05 -15.91 9.50
C SER A 28 -4.94 -14.39 9.67
N PRO A 29 -5.26 -13.82 10.84
CA PRO A 29 -5.22 -12.37 11.06
C PRO A 29 -3.83 -11.75 10.83
N VAL A 30 -2.78 -12.54 11.04
CA VAL A 30 -1.39 -12.17 10.74
C VAL A 30 -1.19 -12.02 9.24
N LEU A 31 -1.72 -12.96 8.45
CA LEU A 31 -1.66 -12.89 6.99
C LEU A 31 -2.43 -11.69 6.46
N ALA A 32 -3.63 -11.40 6.99
CA ALA A 32 -4.40 -10.22 6.64
C ALA A 32 -3.60 -8.92 6.89
N GLY A 33 -2.96 -8.81 8.06
CA GLY A 33 -2.08 -7.68 8.38
C GLY A 33 -0.88 -7.55 7.44
N ILE A 34 -0.23 -8.66 7.08
CA ILE A 34 0.90 -8.66 6.14
C ILE A 34 0.42 -8.22 4.75
N LEU A 35 -0.72 -8.73 4.29
CA LEU A 35 -1.26 -8.42 2.97
C LEU A 35 -1.66 -6.96 2.85
N ASP A 36 -2.36 -6.38 3.84
CA ASP A 36 -2.76 -4.96 3.81
C ASP A 36 -1.54 -4.02 3.79
N VAL A 37 -0.50 -4.32 4.57
CA VAL A 37 0.76 -3.57 4.50
C VAL A 37 1.44 -3.76 3.14
N SER A 38 1.44 -4.98 2.61
CA SER A 38 2.06 -5.29 1.31
C SER A 38 1.34 -4.59 0.17
N LEU A 39 0.01 -4.56 0.17
CA LEU A 39 -0.80 -3.80 -0.79
C LEU A 39 -0.48 -2.30 -0.71
N THR A 40 -0.33 -1.77 0.51
CA THR A 40 0.05 -0.37 0.69
C THR A 40 1.45 -0.09 0.12
N VAL A 41 2.44 -0.95 0.37
CA VAL A 41 3.79 -0.79 -0.19
C VAL A 41 3.78 -0.92 -1.72
N ASN A 42 3.05 -1.89 -2.27
CA ASN A 42 2.90 -2.05 -3.72
C ASN A 42 2.26 -0.82 -4.36
N LEU A 43 1.26 -0.21 -3.74
CA LEU A 43 0.67 1.06 -4.20
C LEU A 43 1.73 2.16 -4.37
N TYR A 44 2.67 2.28 -3.42
CA TYR A 44 3.77 3.23 -3.54
C TYR A 44 4.77 2.86 -4.64
N LEU A 45 5.07 1.58 -4.83
CA LEU A 45 5.91 1.13 -5.94
C LEU A 45 5.27 1.45 -7.30
N PHE A 46 3.95 1.30 -7.42
CA PHE A 46 3.21 1.73 -8.61
C PHE A 46 3.26 3.24 -8.81
N ILE A 47 3.07 4.05 -7.75
CA ILE A 47 3.20 5.50 -7.85
C ILE A 47 4.59 5.88 -8.37
N ILE A 48 5.65 5.27 -7.83
CA ILE A 48 7.04 5.51 -8.26
C ILE A 48 7.23 5.10 -9.72
N SER A 49 6.73 3.93 -10.14
CA SER A 49 6.87 3.49 -11.53
C SER A 49 6.14 4.42 -12.51
N PHE A 50 4.95 4.92 -12.16
CA PHE A 50 4.25 5.93 -12.97
C PHE A 50 5.05 7.23 -13.09
N VAL A 51 5.64 7.72 -12.01
CA VAL A 51 6.49 8.92 -12.03
C VAL A 51 7.69 8.71 -12.96
N LEU A 52 8.35 7.56 -12.89
CA LEU A 52 9.46 7.23 -13.77
C LEU A 52 9.05 7.20 -15.25
N VAL A 53 7.89 6.64 -15.58
CA VAL A 53 7.37 6.67 -16.96
C VAL A 53 7.11 8.09 -17.45
N ILE A 54 6.54 8.96 -16.61
CA ILE A 54 6.33 10.38 -16.94
C ILE A 54 7.67 11.08 -17.20
N MET A 55 8.72 10.71 -16.44
CA MET A 55 10.09 11.22 -16.65
C MET A 55 10.77 10.67 -17.91
N GLY A 56 10.14 9.74 -18.63
CA GLY A 56 10.66 9.19 -19.88
C GLY A 56 11.41 7.86 -19.74
N PHE A 57 11.39 7.22 -18.57
CA PHE A 57 11.91 5.85 -18.43
C PHE A 57 10.90 4.85 -19.01
N ASP A 58 11.33 4.05 -19.99
CA ASP A 58 10.46 3.05 -20.58
C ASP A 58 10.47 1.76 -19.74
N LEU A 59 9.50 1.67 -18.82
CA LEU A 59 9.38 0.56 -17.87
C LEU A 59 8.43 -0.55 -18.36
N TYR A 60 7.73 -0.33 -19.47
CA TYR A 60 6.59 -1.16 -19.89
C TYR A 60 6.63 -1.58 -21.38
N GLU A 61 7.81 -1.59 -22.00
CA GLU A 61 7.98 -1.89 -23.43
C GLU A 61 7.42 -3.27 -23.83
N GLU A 62 7.53 -4.28 -22.96
CA GLU A 62 7.08 -5.65 -23.26
C GLU A 62 5.83 -6.06 -22.46
N LYS A 63 4.66 -6.01 -23.12
CA LYS A 63 3.36 -6.39 -22.54
C LYS A 63 3.33 -7.81 -21.95
N ASN A 64 4.14 -8.73 -22.46
CA ASN A 64 4.14 -10.13 -22.02
C ASN A 64 4.93 -10.37 -20.72
N ILE A 65 5.82 -9.45 -20.32
CA ILE A 65 6.66 -9.59 -19.12
C ILE A 65 6.04 -8.89 -17.90
N LEU A 66 5.12 -7.94 -18.12
CA LEU A 66 4.57 -7.08 -17.08
C LEU A 66 3.87 -7.85 -15.95
N ILE A 67 2.98 -8.79 -16.28
CA ILE A 67 2.21 -9.54 -15.27
C ILE A 67 3.14 -10.40 -14.39
N PRO A 68 4.06 -11.23 -14.96
CA PRO A 68 5.05 -11.96 -14.17
C PRO A 68 5.90 -11.06 -13.26
N VAL A 69 6.35 -9.91 -13.75
CA VAL A 69 7.18 -8.97 -12.96
C VAL A 69 6.40 -8.37 -11.79
N VAL A 70 5.16 -7.93 -12.03
CA VAL A 70 4.28 -7.40 -10.97
C VAL A 70 4.01 -8.45 -9.91
N LEU A 71 3.74 -9.70 -10.32
CA LEU A 71 3.55 -10.80 -9.38
C LEU A 71 4.82 -11.09 -8.58
N ALA A 72 5.99 -11.15 -9.23
CA ALA A 72 7.26 -11.38 -8.56
C ALA A 72 7.58 -10.30 -7.52
N ILE A 73 7.43 -9.02 -7.89
CA ILE A 73 7.61 -7.89 -6.96
C ILE A 73 6.62 -7.99 -5.81
N GLY A 74 5.35 -8.25 -6.10
CA GLY A 74 4.30 -8.41 -5.09
C GLY A 74 4.62 -9.53 -4.09
N THR A 75 5.11 -10.68 -4.57
CA THR A 75 5.54 -11.80 -3.73
C THR A 75 6.76 -11.45 -2.89
N ILE A 76 7.76 -10.77 -3.45
CA ILE A 76 8.95 -10.31 -2.70
C ILE A 76 8.55 -9.34 -1.59
N VAL A 77 7.69 -8.36 -1.88
CA VAL A 77 7.18 -7.41 -0.90
C VAL A 77 6.42 -8.12 0.22
N ALA A 78 5.56 -9.09 -0.12
CA ALA A 78 4.83 -9.88 0.86
C ALA A 78 5.77 -10.70 1.74
N PHE A 79 6.80 -11.31 1.15
CA PHE A 79 7.82 -12.07 1.89
C PHE A 79 8.63 -11.19 2.85
N ILE A 80 9.07 -10.01 2.40
CA ILE A 80 9.77 -9.03 3.25
C ILE A 80 8.87 -8.61 4.42
N ASN A 81 7.60 -8.29 4.15
CA ASN A 81 6.64 -7.94 5.21
C ASN A 81 6.40 -9.11 6.16
N TYR A 82 6.38 -10.36 5.68
CA TYR A 82 6.36 -11.52 6.56
C TYR A 82 7.59 -11.55 7.49
N LEU A 83 8.80 -11.28 7.01
CA LEU A 83 10.00 -11.24 7.85
C LEU A 83 9.99 -10.09 8.88
N ILE A 84 9.37 -8.96 8.54
CA ILE A 84 9.25 -7.79 9.40
C ILE A 84 8.18 -8.01 10.49
N TYR A 85 7.01 -8.50 10.11
CA TYR A 85 5.83 -8.57 10.97
C TYR A 85 5.54 -9.98 11.52
N GLY A 86 5.57 -11.01 10.66
CA GLY A 86 5.18 -12.37 11.03
C GLY A 86 6.28 -13.20 11.69
N TYR A 87 7.50 -13.15 11.14
CA TYR A 87 8.62 -14.00 11.56
C TYR A 87 8.96 -13.80 13.04
N LYS A 88 9.19 -14.90 13.76
CA LYS A 88 9.41 -14.92 15.23
C LYS A 88 8.30 -14.20 16.02
N LYS A 89 7.06 -14.19 15.52
CA LYS A 89 5.89 -13.58 16.17
C LYS A 89 6.08 -12.10 16.53
N LYS A 90 6.87 -11.35 15.75
CA LYS A 90 7.13 -9.91 15.99
C LYS A 90 5.83 -9.08 16.07
N TYR A 91 4.77 -9.51 15.38
CA TYR A 91 3.45 -8.88 15.40
C TYR A 91 2.84 -8.77 16.81
N LEU A 92 3.20 -9.66 17.75
CA LEU A 92 2.70 -9.58 19.13
C LEU A 92 3.06 -8.25 19.80
N LYS A 93 4.27 -7.72 19.55
CA LYS A 93 4.69 -6.41 20.06
C LYS A 93 3.85 -5.26 19.50
N ILE A 94 3.34 -5.42 18.28
CA ILE A 94 2.48 -4.42 17.63
C ILE A 94 1.09 -4.47 18.27
N ILE A 95 0.53 -5.67 18.44
CA ILE A 95 -0.77 -5.84 19.10
C ILE A 95 -0.72 -5.28 20.52
N GLU A 96 0.26 -5.68 21.32
CA GLU A 96 0.40 -5.24 22.71
C GLU A 96 0.50 -3.71 22.81
N LYS A 97 1.24 -3.08 21.89
CA LYS A 97 1.38 -1.62 21.83
C LYS A 97 0.05 -0.89 21.59
N TYR A 98 -0.84 -1.45 20.77
CA TYR A 98 -2.06 -0.76 20.32
C TYR A 98 -3.35 -1.27 20.98
N LYS A 99 -3.31 -2.44 21.65
CA LYS A 99 -4.47 -3.10 22.29
C LYS A 99 -5.11 -2.21 23.36
N ASN A 100 -4.29 -1.50 24.13
CA ASN A 100 -4.71 -0.69 25.27
C ASN A 100 -4.80 0.81 24.96
N GLU A 101 -4.83 1.21 23.68
CA GLU A 101 -5.08 2.61 23.33
C GLU A 101 -6.49 3.04 23.75
N ASP A 102 -6.57 4.23 24.33
CA ASP A 102 -7.83 4.90 24.68
C ASP A 102 -8.67 5.18 23.42
N SER A 103 -9.96 5.44 23.65
CA SER A 103 -10.93 5.57 22.55
C SER A 103 -10.68 6.78 21.64
N GLU A 104 -10.14 7.87 22.18
CA GLU A 104 -9.85 9.10 21.45
C GLU A 104 -8.60 8.93 20.59
N THR A 105 -7.52 8.41 21.17
CA THR A 105 -6.28 8.08 20.45
C THR A 105 -6.53 7.09 19.33
N ARG A 106 -7.34 6.05 19.58
CA ARG A 106 -7.70 5.05 18.58
C ARG A 106 -8.45 5.66 17.39
N LYS A 107 -9.42 6.56 17.66
CA LYS A 107 -10.15 7.30 16.61
C LYS A 107 -9.19 8.16 15.79
N LYS A 108 -8.31 8.91 16.45
CA LYS A 108 -7.32 9.77 15.81
C LYS A 108 -6.35 8.98 14.93
N ASN A 109 -5.76 7.90 15.43
CA ASN A 109 -4.84 7.06 14.67
C ASN A 109 -5.54 6.41 13.47
N ARG A 110 -6.78 5.93 13.66
CA ARG A 110 -7.59 5.38 12.57
C ARG A 110 -7.88 6.42 11.50
N LEU A 111 -8.24 7.64 11.89
CA LEU A 111 -8.47 8.75 10.96
C LEU A 111 -7.21 9.06 10.16
N ILE A 112 -6.06 9.18 10.83
CA ILE A 112 -4.77 9.46 10.18
C ILE A 112 -4.42 8.39 9.15
N VAL A 113 -4.52 7.10 9.52
CA VAL A 113 -4.24 6.00 8.59
C VAL A 113 -5.23 5.98 7.43
N THR A 114 -6.51 6.25 7.70
CA THR A 114 -7.55 6.31 6.65
C THR A 114 -7.27 7.43 5.67
N LEU A 115 -6.96 8.64 6.16
CA LEU A 115 -6.57 9.79 5.33
C LEU A 115 -5.30 9.49 4.53
N PHE A 116 -4.32 8.82 5.12
CA PHE A 116 -3.10 8.41 4.42
C PHE A 116 -3.39 7.46 3.25
N ILE A 117 -4.24 6.44 3.45
CA ILE A 117 -4.63 5.51 2.38
C ILE A 117 -5.43 6.24 1.30
N ILE A 118 -6.43 7.05 1.68
CA ILE A 118 -7.23 7.83 0.73
C ILE A 118 -6.34 8.76 -0.10
N PHE A 119 -5.43 9.48 0.54
CA PHE A 119 -4.49 10.37 -0.14
C PHE A 119 -3.62 9.58 -1.14
N SER A 120 -3.12 8.41 -0.75
CA SER A 120 -2.32 7.55 -1.63
C SER A 120 -3.10 7.10 -2.87
N LEU A 121 -4.38 6.75 -2.71
CA LEU A 121 -5.26 6.38 -3.81
C LEU A 121 -5.57 7.56 -4.72
N LEU A 122 -5.78 8.76 -4.17
CA LEU A 122 -6.00 9.98 -4.93
C LEU A 122 -4.77 10.33 -5.78
N VAL A 123 -3.56 10.24 -5.21
CA VAL A 123 -2.31 10.46 -5.95
C VAL A 123 -2.19 9.46 -7.10
N MET A 124 -2.46 8.18 -6.85
CA MET A 124 -2.44 7.17 -7.91
C MET A 124 -3.46 7.47 -9.01
N ALA A 125 -4.68 7.87 -8.67
CA ALA A 125 -5.72 8.21 -9.64
C ALA A 125 -5.32 9.41 -10.52
N VAL A 126 -4.75 10.46 -9.92
CA VAL A 126 -4.25 11.62 -10.66
C VAL A 126 -3.12 11.22 -11.61
N LEU A 127 -2.14 10.45 -11.15
CA LEU A 127 -1.03 9.98 -11.98
C LEU A 127 -1.52 9.09 -13.13
N PHE A 128 -2.50 8.24 -12.89
CA PHE A 128 -3.12 7.43 -13.93
C PHE A 128 -3.74 8.31 -15.02
N VAL A 129 -4.56 9.30 -14.64
CA VAL A 129 -5.18 10.25 -15.59
C VAL A 129 -4.11 10.99 -16.40
N VAL A 130 -3.07 11.52 -15.74
CA VAL A 130 -1.96 12.21 -16.41
C VAL A 130 -1.25 11.27 -17.40
N SER A 131 -0.98 10.03 -17.00
CA SER A 131 -0.32 9.05 -17.87
C SER A 131 -1.15 8.73 -19.12
N VAL A 132 -2.48 8.64 -19.00
CA VAL A 132 -3.39 8.42 -20.13
C VAL A 132 -3.40 9.62 -21.07
N ILE A 133 -3.41 10.85 -20.55
CA ILE A 133 -3.35 12.07 -21.36
C ILE A 133 -2.04 12.15 -22.13
N LEU A 134 -0.89 11.90 -21.46
CA LEU A 134 0.43 11.92 -22.09
C LEU A 134 0.58 10.83 -23.16
N TYR A 135 0.06 9.64 -22.90
CA TYR A 135 0.05 8.55 -23.87
C TYR A 135 -0.76 8.93 -25.14
N ARG A 136 -1.95 9.52 -24.96
CA ARG A 136 -2.76 10.01 -26.10
C ARG A 136 -2.05 11.08 -26.92
N GLN A 137 -1.37 12.03 -26.26
CA GLN A 137 -0.59 13.06 -26.94
C GLN A 137 0.58 12.47 -27.74
N ARG A 138 1.34 11.52 -27.18
CA ARG A 138 2.48 10.88 -27.89
C ARG A 138 2.06 10.05 -29.10
N HIS A 139 0.89 9.41 -29.06
CA HIS A 139 0.43 8.52 -30.13
C HIS A 139 -0.60 9.15 -31.08
N GLY A 140 -0.82 10.47 -31.01
CA GLY A 140 -1.64 11.20 -31.98
C GLY A 140 -3.14 10.85 -31.94
N ILE A 141 -3.63 10.23 -30.86
CA ILE A 141 -5.07 9.97 -30.69
C ILE A 141 -5.72 11.26 -30.17
N VAL A 142 -5.86 12.24 -31.06
CA VAL A 142 -6.72 13.40 -30.83
C VAL A 142 -8.15 12.90 -31.01
N GLY A 143 -8.79 12.52 -29.91
CA GLY A 143 -10.22 12.30 -29.90
C GLY A 143 -10.90 13.63 -30.20
N HIS A 144 -11.39 13.79 -31.42
CA HIS A 144 -12.42 14.77 -31.73
C HIS A 144 -13.62 14.45 -30.82
N PHE A 145 -13.87 15.33 -29.85
CA PHE A 145 -15.19 15.52 -29.28
C PHE A 145 -15.99 16.43 -30.18
#